data_AF-A0A382IHG8-F1
#
_entry.id   AF-A0A382IHG8-F1
#
_cell.length_a   1.000
_cell.length_b   1.000
_cell.length_c   1.000
_cell.angle_alpha   90.00
_cell.angle_beta   90.00
_cell.angle_gamma   90.00
#
_symmetry.space_group_name_H-M   'P 1'
#
loop_
_entity.id
_entity.type
_entity.pdbx_description
1 polymer ?
#
loop_
_entity_poly.entity_id
_entity_poly.type
_entity_poly.pdbx_seq_one_letter_code
_entity_poly.pdbx_strand_id
1 'polypeptide(L)' 'MDKKELLRSILTKNIKLIDYENIRAANGSRYLGFGRFAGIVGCYNTLNLFLLQNNFQSLTRAYKINDYERIIKNISE' A
#
# COMPACT_ATOMS: atom_id res chain seq x y z
N MET A 1 -0.68 4.56 21.56
CA MET A 1 0.31 5.65 21.52
C MET A 1 -0.34 6.80 20.79
N ASP A 2 -0.67 7.85 21.53
CA ASP A 2 -1.30 9.04 20.97
C ASP A 2 -0.29 9.74 20.04
N LYS A 3 -0.74 10.32 18.92
CA LYS A 3 0.11 11.14 18.03
C LYS A 3 0.84 12.23 18.82
N LYS A 4 0.20 12.75 19.89
CA LYS A 4 0.80 13.75 20.78
C LYS A 4 2.00 13.20 21.56
N GLU A 5 1.97 11.94 21.99
CA GLU A 5 3.08 11.31 22.71
C GLU A 5 4.29 11.09 21.79
N LEU A 6 4.04 10.71 20.53
CA LEU A 6 5.09 10.58 19.53
C LEU A 6 5.80 11.91 19.29
N LEU A 7 5.04 12.99 19.05
CA LEU A 7 5.61 14.31 18.80
C LEU A 7 6.38 14.84 20.01
N ARG A 8 5.85 14.66 21.23
CA ARG A 8 6.59 14.99 22.47
C ARG A 8 7.90 14.23 22.55
N SER A 9 7.90 12.92 22.26
CA SER A 9 9.11 12.10 22.29
C SER A 9 10.15 12.56 21.27
N ILE A 10 9.72 12.96 20.07
CA ILE A 10 10.58 13.51 19.02
C ILE A 10 11.26 14.79 19.49
N LEU A 11 10.50 15.71 20.10
CA LEU A 11 11.02 16.95 20.66
C LEU A 11 12.00 16.68 21.82
N THR A 12 11.61 15.86 22.79
CA THR A 12 12.45 15.50 23.95
C THR A 12 13.77 14.86 23.52
N LYS A 13 13.76 14.05 22.45
CA LYS A 13 14.96 13.38 21.92
C LYS A 13 15.72 14.22 20.89
N ASN A 14 15.30 15.46 20.62
CA ASN A 14 15.87 16.34 19.59
C ASN A 14 15.99 15.66 18.21
N ILE A 15 14.97 14.89 17.83
CA ILE A 15 14.92 14.16 16.56
C ILE A 15 14.40 15.09 15.46
N LYS A 16 15.09 15.13 14.32
CA LYS A 16 14.54 15.73 13.09
C LYS A 16 13.58 14.74 12.43
N LEU A 17 12.29 15.06 12.46
CA LEU A 17 11.27 14.31 11.75
C LEU A 17 11.15 14.83 10.31
N ILE A 18 11.35 13.96 9.33
CA ILE A 18 11.14 14.27 7.91
C ILE A 18 9.89 13.51 7.45
N ASP A 19 8.87 14.26 7.03
CA ASP A 19 7.67 13.69 6.44
C ASP A 19 7.83 13.56 4.92
N TYR A 20 8.09 12.33 4.47
CA TYR A 20 8.27 12.00 3.06
C TYR A 20 7.00 12.18 2.22
N GLU A 21 5.80 12.21 2.83
CA GLU A 21 4.55 12.41 2.10
C GLU A 21 4.48 13.81 1.47
N ASN A 22 5.11 14.79 2.12
CA ASN A 22 5.09 16.19 1.71
C ASN A 22 6.22 16.58 0.75
N ILE A 23 7.11 15.65 0.40
CA ILE A 23 8.18 15.91 -0.57
C ILE A 23 7.58 15.88 -1.99
N ARG A 24 7.51 17.06 -2.61
CA ARG A 24 6.83 17.28 -3.90
C ARG A 24 7.73 17.99 -4.90
N ALA A 25 7.53 17.67 -6.17
CA ALA A 25 8.18 18.35 -7.28
C ALA A 25 7.54 19.73 -7.53
N ALA A 26 8.18 20.57 -8.34
CA ALA A 26 7.71 21.92 -8.65
C ALA A 26 6.31 21.94 -9.30
N ASN A 27 5.92 20.87 -9.98
CA ASN A 27 4.59 20.68 -10.56
C ASN A 27 3.53 20.16 -9.56
N GLY A 28 3.87 20.02 -8.27
CA GLY A 28 2.99 19.54 -7.21
C GLY A 28 2.89 18.02 -7.05
N SER A 29 3.50 17.22 -7.94
CA SER A 29 3.50 15.76 -7.83
C SER A 29 4.33 15.28 -6.64
N ARG A 30 3.86 14.26 -5.92
CA ARG A 30 4.62 13.64 -4.82
C ARG A 30 5.78 12.82 -5.38
N TYR A 31 6.98 12.96 -4.80
CA TYR A 31 8.14 12.15 -5.20
C TYR A 31 8.04 10.70 -4.73
N LEU A 32 7.40 10.49 -3.58
CA LEU A 32 7.24 9.17 -2.98
C LEU A 32 5.74 8.86 -2.85
N GLY A 33 5.36 7.70 -3.33
CA GLY A 33 3.98 7.23 -3.26
C GLY A 33 3.85 5.78 -3.69
N PHE A 34 2.91 5.09 -3.07
CA PHE A 34 2.63 3.68 -3.35
C PHE A 34 1.40 3.49 -4.24
N GLY A 35 0.88 4.57 -4.85
CA GLY A 35 -0.43 4.60 -5.53
C GLY A 35 -0.60 3.53 -6.61
N ARG A 36 0.42 3.33 -7.46
CA ARG A 36 0.38 2.29 -8.51
C ARG A 36 0.20 0.89 -7.92
N PHE A 37 1.05 0.49 -6.98
CA PHE A 37 0.99 -0.84 -6.39
C PHE A 37 -0.23 -1.01 -5.46
N ALA A 38 -0.63 0.03 -4.74
CA ALA A 38 -1.87 0.04 -3.95
C ALA A 38 -3.10 -0.19 -4.83
N GLY A 39 -3.16 0.44 -6.00
CA GLY A 39 -4.24 0.22 -6.98
C GLY A 39 -4.27 -1.21 -7.50
N ILE A 40 -3.12 -1.77 -7.86
CA ILE A 40 -3.01 -3.16 -8.36
C ILE A 40 -3.46 -4.16 -7.29
N VAL A 41 -2.93 -4.06 -6.07
CA VAL A 41 -3.30 -4.94 -4.95
C VAL A 41 -4.77 -4.77 -4.58
N GLY A 42 -5.29 -3.53 -4.64
CA GLY A 42 -6.71 -3.24 -4.43
C GLY A 42 -7.59 -3.96 -5.45
N CYS A 43 -7.30 -3.77 -6.75
CA CYS A 43 -8.02 -4.43 -7.84
C CYS A 43 -7.99 -5.96 -7.71
N TYR A 44 -6.81 -6.54 -7.47
CA TYR A 44 -6.65 -7.99 -7.29
C TYR A 44 -7.49 -8.52 -6.12
N ASN A 45 -7.48 -7.85 -4.97
CA ASN A 45 -8.26 -8.28 -3.81
C ASN A 45 -9.77 -8.14 -4.04
N THR A 46 -10.21 -7.09 -4.75
CA THR A 46 -11.61 -6.91 -5.15
C THR A 46 -12.05 -8.01 -6.11
N LEU A 47 -11.23 -8.36 -7.11
CA LEU A 47 -11.51 -9.47 -8.02
C LEU A 47 -11.65 -10.79 -7.24
N ASN A 48 -10.74 -11.07 -6.32
CA ASN A 48 -10.84 -12.26 -5.48
C ASN A 48 -12.14 -12.29 -4.65
N LEU A 49 -12.54 -11.16 -4.08
CA LEU A 49 -13.81 -11.05 -3.36
C LEU A 49 -15.01 -11.35 -4.27
N PHE A 50 -15.02 -10.81 -5.49
CA PHE A 50 -16.05 -11.09 -6.48
C PHE A 50 -16.13 -12.58 -6.82
N LEU A 51 -14.98 -13.25 -7.04
CA LEU A 51 -14.94 -14.69 -7.33
C LEU A 51 -15.52 -15.52 -6.18
N LEU A 52 -15.13 -15.19 -4.94
CA LEU A 52 -15.66 -15.83 -3.73
C LEU A 52 -17.18 -15.67 -3.60
N GLN A 53 -17.71 -14.47 -3.90
CA GLN A 53 -19.15 -14.20 -3.81
C GLN A 53 -19.98 -14.95 -4.85
N ASN A 54 -19.39 -15.29 -5.99
CA ASN A 54 -20.07 -15.98 -7.08
C ASN A 54 -19.74 -17.48 -7.14
N ASN A 55 -19.13 -18.04 -6.08
CA ASN A 55 -18.72 -19.46 -5.99
C ASN A 55 -17.77 -19.92 -7.11
N PHE A 56 -16.98 -19.01 -7.69
CA PHE A 56 -15.88 -19.37 -8.56
C PHE A 56 -14.64 -19.76 -7.75
N GLN A 57 -13.64 -20.32 -8.42
CA GLN A 57 -12.33 -20.58 -7.82
C GLN A 57 -11.72 -19.27 -7.33
N SER A 58 -11.39 -19.20 -6.03
CA SER A 58 -10.81 -18.02 -5.42
C SER A 58 -9.33 -17.87 -5.77
N LEU A 59 -8.86 -16.63 -5.82
CA LEU A 59 -7.45 -16.30 -5.92
C LEU A 59 -6.77 -16.28 -4.54
N THR A 60 -5.48 -16.60 -4.50
CA THR A 60 -4.68 -16.44 -3.27
C THR A 60 -4.55 -14.96 -2.95
N ARG A 61 -4.81 -14.53 -1.71
CA ARG A 61 -4.67 -13.12 -1.27
C ARG A 61 -3.31 -12.53 -1.66
N ALA A 62 -3.30 -11.31 -2.21
CA ALA A 62 -2.09 -10.67 -2.73
C ALA A 62 -0.91 -10.65 -1.73
N TYR A 63 -1.18 -10.37 -0.45
CA TYR A 63 -0.14 -10.31 0.58
C TYR A 63 0.52 -11.67 0.87
N LYS A 64 -0.16 -12.79 0.58
CA LYS A 64 0.40 -14.15 0.74
C LYS A 64 1.32 -14.54 -0.42
N ILE A 65 1.13 -13.94 -1.59
CA ILE A 65 1.95 -14.19 -2.77
C ILE A 65 3.29 -13.48 -2.63
N ASN A 66 3.28 -12.25 -2.09
CA ASN A 66 4.46 -11.43 -1.82
C ASN A 66 5.44 -11.30 -3.02
N ASP A 67 4.91 -11.42 -4.24
CA ASP A 67 5.66 -11.33 -5.49
C ASP A 67 4.75 -10.69 -6.56
N TYR A 68 5.22 -9.59 -7.15
CA TYR A 68 4.44 -8.80 -8.10
C TYR A 68 4.21 -9.52 -9.43
N GLU A 69 5.22 -10.20 -9.96
CA GLU A 69 5.10 -10.92 -11.23
C GLU A 69 4.14 -12.10 -11.09
N ARG A 70 4.20 -12.78 -9.95
CA ARG A 70 3.31 -13.89 -9.64
C ARG A 70 1.86 -13.44 -9.45
N ILE A 71 1.63 -12.24 -8.91
CA ILE A 71 0.28 -11.63 -8.86
C ILE A 71 -0.28 -11.46 -10.28
N ILE A 72 0.53 -11.02 -11.24
CA ILE A 72 0.09 -10.84 -12.64
C ILE A 72 -0.20 -12.20 -13.29
N LYS A 73 0.70 -13.18 -13.12
CA LYS A 73 0.54 -14.53 -13.70
C LYS A 73 -0.72 -15.23 -13.19
N ASN A 74 -1.02 -15.14 -11.89
CA ASN A 74 -2.20 -15.75 -11.27
C ASN A 74 -3.56 -15.26 -11.84
N ILE A 75 -3.60 -14.15 -12.59
CA ILE A 75 -4.82 -13.65 -13.24
C ILE A 75 -4.99 -14.26 -14.65
N SER A 76 -3.89 -14.71 -15.26
CA SER A 76 -3.84 -15.15 -16.66
C SER A 76 -3.91 -16.68 -16.83
N GLU A 77 -3.92 -17.41 -15.73
CA GLU A 77 -4.12 -18.88 -15.65
C GLU A 77 -5.56 -19.19 -15.26
#